data_AF-A0A0E4BL92-F1
#
_entry.id   AF-A0A0E4BL92-F1
#
_cell.length_a   1.000
_cell.length_b   1.000
_cell.length_c   1.000
_cell.angle_alpha   90.00
_cell.angle_beta   90.00
_cell.angle_gamma   90.00
#
_symmetry.space_group_name_H-M   'P 1'
#
loop_
_entity.id
_entity.type
_entity.pdbx_description
1 polymer ?
#
loop_
_entity_poly.entity_id
_entity_poly.type
_entity_poly.pdbx_seq_one_letter_code
_entity_poly.pdbx_strand_id
1 'polypeptide(L)' 'MRRDSQLEIEAMLSHRDVGFAHPGQRAEIKVDTFNFTRYGFLHGDVLSVSTDAITRDR' A
#
# COMPACT_ATOMS: atom_id res chain seq x y z
N MET A 1 16.98 -17.94 -14.48
CA MET A 1 16.89 -17.19 -13.21
C MET A 1 15.59 -16.41 -13.24
N ARG A 2 14.53 -16.93 -12.58
CA ARG A 2 13.26 -16.19 -12.50
C ARG A 2 13.57 -14.93 -11.71
N ARG A 3 13.35 -13.76 -12.31
CA ARG A 3 13.27 -12.53 -11.52
C ARG A 3 11.92 -12.64 -10.83
N ASP A 4 11.91 -13.15 -9.62
CA ASP A 4 10.76 -13.00 -8.73
C ASP A 4 10.70 -11.50 -8.43
N SER A 5 10.03 -10.76 -9.32
CA SER A 5 9.84 -9.33 -9.15
C SER A 5 8.91 -9.16 -7.96
N GLN A 6 9.46 -8.73 -6.82
CA GLN A 6 8.68 -8.34 -5.67
C GLN A 6 7.78 -7.17 -6.07
N LEU A 7 6.47 -7.31 -5.83
CA LEU A 7 5.52 -6.25 -6.10
C LEU A 7 5.53 -5.29 -4.92
N GLU A 8 5.87 -4.03 -5.17
CA GLU A 8 5.76 -2.94 -4.21
C GLU A 8 4.61 -2.03 -4.61
N ILE A 9 3.94 -1.47 -3.61
CA ILE A 9 2.76 -0.60 -3.79
C ILE A 9 3.02 0.70 -3.07
N GLU A 10 2.95 1.80 -3.80
CA GLU A 10 2.94 3.14 -3.22
C GLU A 10 1.50 3.60 -3.00
N ALA A 11 1.20 4.02 -1.77
CA ALA A 11 -0.10 4.54 -1.39
C ALA A 11 0.08 5.88 -0.67
N MET A 12 -0.85 6.80 -0.90
CA MET A 12 -0.87 8.07 -0.18
C MET A 12 -1.81 7.98 1.01
N LEU A 13 -1.35 8.52 2.14
CA LEU A 13 -2.14 8.67 3.35
C LEU A 13 -2.39 10.15 3.61
N SER A 14 -3.53 10.46 4.25
CA SER A 14 -3.78 11.80 4.73
C SER A 14 -2.81 12.13 5.86
N HIS A 15 -2.41 13.40 5.98
CA HIS A 15 -1.54 13.86 7.07
C HIS A 15 -2.14 13.58 8.46
N ARG A 16 -3.48 13.56 8.59
CA ARG A 16 -4.14 13.20 9.84
C ARG A 16 -3.99 11.73 10.22
N ASP A 17 -3.73 10.88 9.23
CA ASP A 17 -3.76 9.43 9.40
C ASP A 17 -2.35 8.80 9.46
N VAL A 18 -1.31 9.54 9.04
CA VAL A 18 0.08 9.05 8.99
C VAL A 18 0.59 8.55 10.34
N GLY A 19 0.11 9.15 11.44
CA GLY A 19 0.49 8.74 12.81
C GLY A 19 -0.05 7.38 13.24
N PHE A 20 -0.98 6.78 12.49
CA PHE A 20 -1.56 5.46 12.80
C PHE A 20 -0.97 4.32 11.96
N ALA A 21 -0.22 4.66 10.89
CA ALA A 21 0.43 3.70 10.02
C ALA A 21 1.90 3.52 10.42
N HIS A 22 2.33 2.27 10.58
CA HIS A 22 3.69 1.94 11.00
C HIS A 22 4.28 0.79 10.18
N PRO A 23 5.60 0.80 9.94
CA PRO A 23 6.29 -0.33 9.32
C PRO A 23 6.01 -1.66 10.06
N GLY A 24 5.85 -2.74 9.29
CA GLY A 24 5.55 -4.08 9.78
C GLY A 24 4.07 -4.36 10.07
N GLN A 25 3.18 -3.38 9.92
CA GLN A 25 1.74 -3.64 9.99
C GLN A 25 1.27 -4.43 8.76
N ARG A 26 0.38 -5.40 8.98
CA ARG A 26 -0.26 -6.14 7.89
C ARG A 26 -1.25 -5.24 7.15
N ALA A 27 -1.20 -5.29 5.83
CA ALA A 27 -2.10 -4.61 4.92
C ALA A 27 -2.89 -5.60 4.07
N GLU A 28 -4.17 -5.32 3.89
CA GLU A 28 -5.03 -5.96 2.89
C GLU A 28 -5.24 -4.99 1.74
N ILE A 29 -4.92 -5.43 0.52
CA ILE A 29 -4.93 -4.61 -0.67
C ILE A 29 -6.00 -5.16 -1.61
N LYS A 30 -6.99 -4.31 -1.92
CA LYS A 30 -8.01 -4.60 -2.92
C LYS A 30 -7.62 -3.94 -4.24
N VAL A 31 -7.62 -4.71 -5.33
CA VAL A 31 -7.33 -4.18 -6.67
C VAL A 31 -8.65 -3.89 -7.39
N ASP A 32 -8.99 -2.62 -7.54
CA ASP A 32 -10.31 -2.20 -8.05
C ASP A 32 -10.63 -2.68 -9.47
N THR A 33 -9.62 -2.88 -10.33
CA THR A 33 -9.81 -3.40 -11.69
C THR A 33 -10.33 -4.85 -11.72
N PHE A 34 -10.15 -5.62 -10.64
CA PHE A 34 -10.53 -7.02 -10.58
C PHE A 34 -11.70 -7.25 -9.60
N ASN A 35 -12.54 -8.24 -9.90
CA ASN A 35 -13.66 -8.60 -9.04
C ASN A 35 -13.17 -9.21 -7.71
N PHE A 36 -13.36 -8.49 -6.61
CA PHE A 36 -12.84 -8.88 -5.30
C PHE A 36 -13.51 -10.13 -4.72
N THR A 37 -14.77 -10.44 -5.06
CA THR A 37 -15.43 -11.66 -4.54
C THR A 37 -14.88 -12.93 -5.17
N ARG A 38 -14.30 -12.82 -6.38
CA ARG A 38 -13.63 -13.92 -7.07
C ARG A 38 -12.17 -14.08 -6.67
N TYR A 39 -11.43 -12.98 -6.56
CA TYR A 39 -9.97 -13.00 -6.42
C TYR A 39 -9.46 -12.65 -5.02
N GLY A 40 -10.31 -12.10 -4.15
CA GLY A 40 -9.94 -11.76 -2.77
C GLY A 40 -9.06 -10.51 -2.67
N PHE A 41 -8.25 -10.48 -1.60
CA PHE A 41 -7.28 -9.43 -1.31
C PHE A 41 -5.86 -9.92 -1.58
N LEU A 42 -4.98 -8.99 -1.95
CA LEU A 42 -3.56 -9.19 -1.80
C LEU A 42 -3.18 -8.87 -0.37
N HIS A 43 -2.22 -9.61 0.17
CA HIS A 43 -1.69 -9.38 1.51
C HIS A 43 -0.26 -8.87 1.37
N GLY A 44 0.10 -7.91 2.21
CA GLY A 44 1.45 -7.40 2.30
C GLY A 44 1.71 -6.79 3.66
N ASP A 45 2.93 -6.32 3.85
CA ASP A 45 3.35 -5.62 5.06
C ASP A 45 3.77 -4.19 4.68
N VAL A 46 3.46 -3.23 5.53
CA VAL A 46 3.92 -1.85 5.35
C VAL A 46 5.44 -1.84 5.49
N LEU A 47 6.15 -1.52 4.41
CA LEU A 47 7.61 -1.48 4.41
C LEU A 47 8.16 -0.19 5.04
N SER A 48 7.57 0.95 4.68
CA SER A 48 7.94 2.26 5.19
C SER A 48 6.77 3.23 5.14
N VAL A 49 6.77 4.21 6.04
CA VAL A 49 5.83 5.35 6.03
C VAL A 49 6.67 6.62 6.04
N SER A 50 6.56 7.43 4.99
CA SER A 50 7.26 8.72 4.93
C SER A 50 6.53 9.74 5.79
N THR A 51 7.29 10.57 6.52
CA THR A 51 6.78 11.74 7.24
C THR A 51 6.65 12.97 6.35
N ASP A 52 7.15 12.89 5.11
CA ASP A 52 7.17 14.03 4.20
C ASP A 52 5.79 14.24 3.57
N ALA A 53 5.27 15.46 3.71
CA ALA A 53 4.04 15.84 3.07
C ALA A 53 4.32 16.18 1.59
N ILE A 54 3.76 15.39 0.68
CA ILE A 54 3.78 15.69 -0.76
C ILE A 54 2.47 16.38 -1.12
N THR A 55 2.55 17.65 -1.52
CA THR A 55 1.40 18.35 -2.10
C THR A 55 1.19 17.84 -3.52
N ARG A 56 0.05 17.20 -3.78
CA ARG A 56 -0.33 16.82 -5.14
C ARG A 56 -0.83 18.08 -5.86
N ASP A 57 0.01 18.68 -6.70
CA ASP A 57 -0.44 19.70 -7.65
C ASP A 57 -1.37 19.03 -8.69
N ARG A 58 -2.40 19.77 -9.13
CA ARG A 58 -3.52 19.22 -9.90
C ARG A 58 -3.27 19.25 -11.41
#